data_AF-A0A1H6GQX1-F1
#
_entry.id   AF-A0A1H6GQX1-F1
#
_cell.length_a   1.000
_cell.length_b   1.000
_cell.length_c   1.000
_cell.angle_alpha   90.00
_cell.angle_beta   90.00
_cell.angle_gamma   90.00
#
_symmetry.space_group_name_H-M   'P 1'
#
loop_
_entity.id
_entity.type
_entity.pdbx_description
1 polymer ?
#
loop_
_entity_poly.entity_id
_entity_poly.type
_entity_poly.pdbx_seq_one_letter_code
_entity_poly.pdbx_strand_id
1 'polypeptide(L)'
;MKHSRLPSFLCLSQESSAPKSLGAEDLLKTAGSFTARTRRGWIPVTSKGMREESVSGLVGRFLLALFLLLAPLPAFAVNPDEILKDPALEQRARQISTQLRCMVCQNQSIDDSNAELARDLRVLVRERLTDGDTDGQVIDYVVSRYGEFVLLNPRVSARTIILWALPIGALVIGIVALFVFIRTRPNTRSIAALTDAEKKRIDELLKR
;
A
#
# COMPACT_ATOMS: atom_id res chain seq x y z
N MET A 1 2.23 -62.51 -5.05
CA MET A 1 0.87 -62.79 -5.54
C MET A 1 -0.09 -61.81 -4.84
N LYS A 2 -0.52 -60.74 -5.51
CA LYS A 2 -1.89 -60.56 -6.04
C LYS A 2 -2.99 -60.95 -5.02
N HIS A 3 -3.70 -59.98 -4.44
CA HIS A 3 -5.01 -59.56 -4.95
C HIS A 3 -5.67 -58.48 -4.07
N SER A 4 -6.18 -57.48 -4.78
CA SER A 4 -7.20 -56.51 -4.42
C SER A 4 -8.58 -57.14 -4.21
N ARG A 5 -9.41 -56.56 -3.33
CA ARG A 5 -10.83 -56.20 -3.60
C ARG A 5 -11.53 -55.44 -2.44
N LEU A 6 -12.18 -54.34 -2.84
CA LEU A 6 -13.35 -53.55 -2.35
C LEU A 6 -14.43 -54.34 -1.56
N PRO A 7 -15.37 -53.70 -0.80
CA PRO A 7 -16.34 -52.65 -1.22
C PRO A 7 -16.54 -51.50 -0.21
N SER A 8 -16.96 -50.28 -0.58
CA SER A 8 -18.26 -49.78 -1.10
C SER A 8 -19.44 -49.98 -0.14
N PHE A 9 -20.35 -48.98 -0.14
CA PHE A 9 -21.55 -48.72 0.69
C PHE A 9 -21.30 -47.72 1.84
N LEU A 10 -21.73 -46.45 1.72
CA LEU A 10 -23.11 -45.90 1.67
C LEU A 10 -23.60 -45.46 3.06
N CYS A 11 -24.48 -44.45 3.04
CA CYS A 11 -25.29 -43.87 4.13
C CYS A 11 -24.65 -42.67 4.86
N LEU A 12 -25.31 -41.52 5.05
CA LEU A 12 -26.67 -41.09 4.71
C LEU A 12 -26.81 -39.57 4.97
N SER A 13 -27.89 -38.98 4.46
CA SER A 13 -28.63 -37.78 4.95
C SER A 13 -28.04 -36.37 4.73
N GLN A 14 -28.79 -35.35 4.33
CA GLN A 14 -30.24 -35.21 4.08
C GLN A 14 -30.55 -33.94 3.24
N GLU A 15 -31.52 -34.07 2.31
CA GLU A 15 -32.69 -33.21 1.96
C GLU A 15 -32.63 -31.65 2.07
N SER A 16 -33.41 -30.82 1.39
CA SER A 16 -34.52 -30.86 0.40
C SER A 16 -35.00 -29.40 0.30
N SER A 17 -35.28 -28.87 -0.89
CA SER A 17 -36.29 -27.80 -1.12
C SER A 17 -36.48 -27.56 -2.63
N ALA A 18 -37.71 -27.76 -3.10
CA ALA A 18 -38.19 -27.57 -4.48
C ALA A 18 -38.27 -26.07 -4.88
N PRO A 19 -38.64 -25.75 -6.14
CA PRO A 19 -40.08 -25.58 -6.40
C PRO A 19 -40.62 -26.27 -7.65
N LYS A 20 -41.91 -26.60 -7.51
CA LYS A 20 -42.84 -27.20 -8.47
C LYS A 20 -43.32 -26.18 -9.51
N SER A 21 -43.85 -26.74 -10.60
CA SER A 21 -44.80 -26.17 -11.56
C SER A 21 -44.33 -24.99 -12.42
N LEU A 22 -43.93 -25.30 -13.66
CA LEU A 22 -44.13 -24.41 -14.80
C LEU A 22 -45.07 -25.14 -15.77
N GLY A 23 -46.29 -24.59 -15.87
CA GLY A 23 -47.37 -25.08 -16.71
C GLY A 23 -47.11 -24.84 -18.19
N ALA A 24 -47.83 -25.59 -19.02
CA ALA A 24 -47.69 -25.67 -20.47
C ALA A 24 -48.21 -24.44 -21.25
N GLU A 25 -48.35 -23.29 -20.60
CA GLU A 25 -49.06 -22.11 -21.11
C GLU A 25 -48.09 -20.96 -21.48
N ASP A 26 -46.83 -21.04 -21.03
CA ASP A 26 -45.76 -20.10 -21.42
C ASP A 26 -45.13 -20.40 -22.78
N LEU A 27 -45.48 -21.53 -23.42
CA LEU A 27 -44.94 -21.94 -24.73
C LEU A 27 -45.46 -21.11 -25.91
N LEU A 28 -46.49 -20.28 -25.73
CA LEU A 28 -47.07 -19.45 -26.80
C LEU A 28 -46.53 -18.01 -26.85
N LYS A 29 -45.77 -17.56 -25.83
CA LYS A 29 -45.09 -16.25 -25.85
C LYS A 29 -43.64 -16.30 -26.36
N THR A 30 -43.14 -17.49 -26.67
CA THR A 30 -41.80 -17.74 -27.23
C THR A 30 -41.81 -17.70 -28.77
N ALA A 31 -42.69 -16.90 -29.38
CA ALA A 31 -42.76 -16.68 -30.82
C ALA A 31 -41.84 -15.53 -31.28
N GLY A 32 -40.62 -15.46 -30.75
CA GLY A 32 -39.76 -14.29 -30.87
C GLY A 32 -38.26 -14.53 -30.88
N SER A 33 -37.77 -15.70 -31.31
CA SER A 33 -36.39 -15.86 -31.82
C SER A 33 -36.19 -17.24 -32.42
N PHE A 34 -36.17 -17.34 -33.75
CA PHE A 34 -35.86 -18.59 -34.44
C PHE A 34 -34.33 -18.78 -34.44
N THR A 35 -33.78 -19.45 -33.43
CA THR A 35 -32.34 -19.79 -33.39
C THR A 35 -32.13 -21.24 -33.83
N ALA A 36 -31.73 -21.45 -35.08
CA ALA A 36 -31.31 -22.77 -35.55
C ALA A 36 -29.85 -23.05 -35.10
N ARG A 37 -29.68 -24.06 -34.24
CA ARG A 37 -28.40 -24.52 -33.70
C ARG A 37 -27.73 -25.50 -34.69
N THR A 38 -26.63 -25.12 -35.32
CA THR A 38 -25.79 -26.02 -36.13
C THR A 38 -24.50 -26.42 -35.40
N ARG A 39 -23.93 -27.56 -35.77
CA ARG A 39 -22.96 -28.37 -35.00
C ARG A 39 -21.51 -27.83 -34.96
N ARG A 40 -21.25 -26.58 -35.35
CA ARG A 40 -19.93 -25.91 -35.26
C ARG A 40 -20.10 -24.40 -35.04
N GLY A 41 -20.29 -24.00 -33.78
CA GLY A 41 -20.12 -22.61 -33.35
C GLY A 41 -21.19 -21.64 -33.85
N TRP A 42 -21.44 -20.60 -33.04
CA TRP A 42 -22.31 -19.49 -33.41
C TRP A 42 -21.45 -18.43 -34.10
N ILE A 43 -21.62 -18.25 -35.41
CA ILE A 43 -21.07 -17.09 -36.12
C ILE A 43 -22.25 -16.12 -36.34
N PRO A 44 -22.33 -15.00 -35.61
CA PRO A 44 -23.29 -13.96 -35.94
C PRO A 44 -22.85 -13.29 -37.24
N VAL A 45 -23.61 -13.49 -38.34
CA VAL A 45 -23.49 -12.67 -39.55
C VAL A 45 -24.30 -11.40 -39.32
N THR A 46 -23.74 -10.43 -38.60
CA THR A 46 -24.29 -9.07 -38.59
C THR A 46 -23.87 -8.39 -39.89
N SER A 47 -24.70 -8.56 -40.92
CA SER A 47 -24.70 -7.74 -42.12
C SER A 47 -25.15 -6.33 -41.76
N LYS A 48 -24.23 -5.48 -41.30
CA LYS A 48 -24.32 -4.03 -41.46
C LYS A 48 -22.94 -3.40 -41.25
N GLY A 49 -22.18 -3.35 -42.34
CA GLY A 49 -21.15 -2.33 -42.48
C GLY A 49 -21.84 -0.96 -42.49
N MET A 50 -21.77 -0.25 -41.38
CA MET A 50 -21.85 1.20 -41.37
C MET A 50 -20.58 1.70 -40.71
N ARG A 51 -19.80 2.43 -41.50
CA ARG A 51 -18.73 3.29 -41.04
C ARG A 51 -19.36 4.31 -40.10
N GLU A 52 -19.24 4.11 -38.80
CA GLU A 52 -19.30 5.23 -37.86
C GLU A 52 -17.89 5.77 -37.72
N GLU A 53 -17.71 6.88 -38.41
CA GLU A 53 -16.57 7.79 -38.46
C GLU A 53 -15.77 7.83 -37.15
N SER A 54 -14.46 7.59 -37.31
CA SER A 54 -13.37 7.65 -36.35
C SER A 54 -13.09 9.08 -35.80
N VAL A 55 -14.13 9.86 -35.47
CA VAL A 55 -14.00 11.17 -34.80
C VAL A 55 -14.07 11.04 -33.27
N SER A 56 -14.60 9.91 -32.78
CA SER A 56 -14.86 9.66 -31.35
C SER A 56 -13.58 9.36 -30.53
N GLY A 57 -12.51 8.91 -31.17
CA GLY A 57 -11.26 8.56 -30.46
C GLY A 57 -10.48 9.77 -29.96
N LEU A 58 -10.42 10.87 -30.72
CA LEU A 58 -9.69 12.08 -30.34
C LEU A 58 -10.49 12.88 -29.29
N VAL A 59 -11.79 13.08 -29.52
CA VAL A 59 -12.68 13.74 -28.56
C VAL A 59 -12.77 12.94 -27.26
N GLY A 60 -12.89 11.61 -27.33
CA GLY A 60 -12.85 10.74 -26.16
C GLY A 60 -11.52 10.81 -25.40
N ARG A 61 -10.39 10.88 -26.10
CA ARG A 61 -9.07 11.08 -25.48
C ARG A 61 -8.90 12.46 -24.84
N PHE A 62 -9.42 13.52 -25.46
CA PHE A 62 -9.42 14.86 -24.87
C PHE A 62 -10.33 14.94 -23.65
N LEU A 63 -11.52 14.35 -23.69
CA LEU A 63 -12.44 14.29 -22.55
C LEU A 63 -11.85 13.44 -21.41
N LEU A 64 -11.22 12.30 -21.73
CA LEU A 64 -10.52 11.48 -20.75
C LEU A 64 -9.32 12.22 -20.15
N ALA A 65 -8.51 12.90 -20.98
CA ALA A 65 -7.38 13.69 -20.51
C ALA A 65 -7.83 14.88 -19.64
N LEU A 66 -8.92 15.55 -20.01
CA LEU A 66 -9.52 16.62 -19.22
C LEU A 66 -10.07 16.08 -17.89
N PHE A 67 -10.71 14.91 -17.90
CA PHE A 67 -11.20 14.25 -16.69
C PHE A 67 -10.04 13.85 -15.76
N LEU A 68 -8.95 13.26 -16.30
CA LEU A 68 -7.75 12.95 -15.51
C LEU A 68 -7.05 14.21 -14.98
N LEU A 69 -7.10 15.32 -15.73
CA LEU A 69 -6.52 16.60 -15.33
C LEU A 69 -7.35 17.29 -14.23
N LEU A 70 -8.68 17.12 -14.23
CA LEU A 70 -9.60 17.68 -13.24
C LEU A 70 -9.88 16.74 -12.05
N ALA A 71 -9.45 15.48 -12.11
CA ALA A 71 -9.63 14.50 -11.03
C ALA A 71 -8.95 14.85 -9.69
N PRO A 72 -7.81 15.55 -9.60
CA PRO A 72 -7.14 15.76 -8.33
C PRO A 72 -7.71 16.93 -7.51
N LEU A 73 -8.97 17.33 -7.71
CA LEU A 73 -9.60 18.31 -6.83
C LEU A 73 -9.62 17.76 -5.40
N PRO A 74 -8.94 18.41 -4.43
CA PRO A 74 -9.04 18.00 -3.04
C PRO A 74 -10.49 18.17 -2.60
N ALA A 75 -11.19 17.04 -2.42
CA ALA A 75 -12.48 17.02 -1.77
C ALA A 75 -12.24 17.34 -0.29
N PHE A 76 -12.56 18.56 0.13
CA PHE A 76 -12.67 18.92 1.54
C PHE A 76 -13.89 18.20 2.12
N ALA A 77 -13.78 16.90 2.32
CA ALA A 77 -14.81 16.05 2.92
C ALA A 77 -14.75 16.22 4.44
N VAL A 78 -15.20 17.38 4.93
CA VAL A 78 -15.36 17.61 6.37
C VAL A 78 -16.84 17.80 6.63
N ASN A 79 -17.36 17.09 7.62
CA ASN A 79 -18.77 17.18 7.93
C ASN A 79 -19.08 18.60 8.46
N PRO A 80 -20.06 19.30 7.87
CA PRO A 80 -20.31 20.73 8.12
C PRO A 80 -20.81 21.03 9.54
N ASP A 81 -21.25 20.00 10.27
CA ASP A 81 -21.70 20.05 11.66
C ASP A 81 -20.57 20.24 12.68
N GLU A 82 -19.30 20.07 12.28
CA GLU A 82 -18.16 20.13 13.20
C GLU A 82 -17.36 21.43 13.11
N ILE A 83 -17.66 22.33 12.17
CA ILE A 83 -16.83 23.51 11.89
C ILE A 83 -17.04 24.59 12.96
N LEU A 84 -15.93 25.13 13.49
CA LEU A 84 -16.00 26.27 14.41
C LEU A 84 -16.48 27.55 13.74
N LYS A 85 -17.20 28.38 14.50
CA LYS A 85 -17.66 29.72 14.06
C LYS A 85 -16.49 30.68 13.80
N ASP A 86 -15.42 30.54 14.57
CA ASP A 86 -14.21 31.34 14.42
C ASP A 86 -13.25 30.65 13.42
N PRO A 87 -12.97 31.27 12.25
CA PRO A 87 -12.09 30.69 11.24
C PRO A 87 -10.64 30.50 11.75
N ALA A 88 -10.16 31.33 12.68
CA ALA A 88 -8.81 31.19 13.22
C ALA A 88 -8.69 29.95 14.10
N LEU A 89 -9.69 29.69 14.95
CA LEU A 89 -9.74 28.49 15.78
C LEU A 89 -9.97 27.22 14.95
N GLU A 90 -10.79 27.28 13.90
CA GLU A 90 -10.96 26.14 13.00
C GLU A 90 -9.65 25.77 12.28
N GLN A 91 -8.88 26.77 11.85
CA GLN A 91 -7.58 26.52 11.23
C GLN A 91 -6.59 25.88 12.21
N ARG A 92 -6.58 26.33 13.48
CA ARG A 92 -5.79 25.67 14.55
C ARG A 92 -6.26 24.24 14.80
N ALA A 93 -7.56 23.99 14.84
CA ALA A 93 -8.13 22.65 15.02
C ALA A 93 -7.67 21.69 13.92
N ARG A 94 -7.65 22.14 12.66
CA ARG A 94 -7.14 21.36 11.52
C ARG A 94 -5.64 21.09 11.62
N GLN A 95 -4.85 22.09 12.02
CA GLN A 95 -3.41 21.91 12.22
C GLN A 95 -3.09 20.89 13.31
N ILE A 96 -3.87 20.85 14.39
CA ILE A 96 -3.72 19.82 15.43
C ILE A 96 -4.19 18.46 14.91
N SER A 97 -5.31 18.42 14.19
CA SER A 97 -5.90 17.19 13.66
C SER A 97 -4.98 16.46 12.66
N THR A 98 -4.17 17.18 11.89
CA THR A 98 -3.18 16.55 10.99
C THR A 98 -1.99 15.93 11.74
N GLN A 99 -1.72 16.36 12.97
CA GLN A 99 -0.63 15.83 13.81
C GLN A 99 -1.05 14.57 14.60
N LEU A 100 -2.34 14.28 14.67
CA LEU A 100 -2.90 13.13 15.39
C LEU A 100 -3.26 12.03 14.40
N ARG A 101 -2.88 10.79 14.70
CA ARG A 101 -3.21 9.60 13.92
C ARG A 101 -4.50 8.96 14.42
N CYS A 102 -5.28 8.42 13.49
CA CYS A 102 -6.40 7.55 13.81
C CYS A 102 -5.89 6.17 14.29
N MET A 103 -6.17 5.80 15.54
CA MET A 103 -5.73 4.53 16.14
C MET A 103 -6.34 3.28 15.50
N VAL A 104 -7.51 3.43 14.87
CA VAL A 104 -8.23 2.34 14.16
C VAL A 104 -7.94 2.31 12.66
N CYS A 105 -7.17 3.26 12.16
CA CYS A 105 -6.87 3.41 10.74
C CYS A 105 -5.41 3.07 10.43
N GLN A 106 -5.11 2.78 9.17
CA GLN A 106 -3.74 2.51 8.72
C GLN A 106 -2.96 3.81 8.50
N ASN A 107 -2.28 4.28 9.55
CA ASN A 107 -1.33 5.41 9.52
C ASN A 107 -1.87 6.66 8.79
N GLN A 108 -3.10 7.05 9.13
CA GLN A 108 -3.78 8.22 8.59
C GLN A 108 -4.03 9.23 9.70
N SER A 109 -4.05 10.52 9.36
CA SER A 109 -4.41 11.57 10.29
C SER A 109 -5.89 11.48 10.68
N ILE A 110 -6.28 12.09 11.80
CA ILE A 110 -7.70 12.19 12.16
C ILE A 110 -8.46 13.22 11.29
N ASP A 111 -7.73 14.14 10.63
CA ASP A 111 -8.30 15.11 9.68
C ASP A 111 -8.73 14.42 8.37
N ASP A 112 -7.93 13.46 7.87
CA ASP A 112 -8.18 12.76 6.61
C ASP A 112 -9.10 11.53 6.76
N SER A 113 -9.32 11.07 7.99
CA SER A 113 -10.06 9.83 8.25
C SER A 113 -11.54 10.06 8.57
N ASN A 114 -12.37 9.23 7.95
CA ASN A 114 -13.82 9.16 8.19
C ASN A 114 -14.23 8.14 9.26
N ALA A 115 -13.30 7.62 10.06
CA ALA A 115 -13.63 6.71 11.16
C ALA A 115 -14.37 7.43 12.29
N GLU A 116 -15.29 6.74 12.97
CA GLU A 116 -16.04 7.32 14.11
C GLU A 116 -15.09 7.83 15.21
N LEU A 117 -14.02 7.07 15.51
CA LEU A 117 -13.02 7.50 16.49
C LEU A 117 -12.27 8.78 16.06
N ALA A 118 -12.04 8.97 14.76
CA ALA A 118 -11.41 10.19 14.25
C ALA A 118 -12.35 11.39 14.42
N ARG A 119 -13.66 11.19 14.24
CA ARG A 119 -14.69 12.19 14.49
C ARG A 119 -14.73 12.61 15.96
N ASP A 120 -14.75 11.65 16.88
CA ASP A 120 -14.74 11.93 18.32
C ASP A 120 -13.52 12.77 18.73
N LEU A 121 -12.34 12.43 18.21
CA LEU A 121 -11.11 13.20 18.48
C LEU A 121 -11.14 14.60 17.86
N ARG A 122 -11.69 14.75 16.64
CA ARG A 122 -11.87 16.05 15.98
C ARG A 122 -12.81 16.96 16.77
N VAL A 123 -13.89 16.43 17.31
CA VAL A 123 -14.81 17.16 18.18
C VAL A 123 -14.12 17.55 19.49
N LEU A 124 -13.39 16.61 20.11
CA LEU A 124 -12.67 16.87 21.35
C LEU A 124 -11.62 17.98 21.20
N VAL A 125 -10.81 17.96 20.14
CA VAL A 125 -9.80 19.00 19.86
C VAL A 125 -10.45 20.38 19.78
N ARG A 126 -11.59 20.47 19.09
CA ARG A 126 -12.35 21.70 18.91
C ARG A 126 -12.93 22.23 20.22
N GLU A 127 -13.49 21.35 21.04
CA GLU A 127 -14.00 21.69 22.37
C GLU A 127 -12.90 22.30 23.25
N ARG A 128 -11.72 21.68 23.30
CA ARG A 128 -10.59 22.17 24.09
C ARG A 128 -10.04 23.50 23.59
N LEU A 129 -10.04 23.72 22.27
CA LEU A 129 -9.69 25.02 21.70
C LEU A 129 -10.71 26.11 22.06
N THR A 130 -12.01 25.78 22.09
CA THR A 130 -13.04 26.71 22.56
C THR A 130 -12.95 27.00 24.06
N ASP A 131 -12.45 26.05 24.85
CA ASP A 131 -12.16 26.23 26.28
C ASP A 131 -10.97 27.17 26.55
N GLY A 132 -10.21 27.53 25.51
CA GLY A 132 -9.05 28.42 25.61
C GLY A 132 -7.70 27.71 25.78
N ASP A 133 -7.63 26.39 25.58
CA ASP A 133 -6.37 25.66 25.64
C ASP A 133 -5.40 26.08 24.51
N THR A 134 -4.10 26.03 24.81
CA THR A 134 -3.04 26.13 23.80
C THR A 134 -2.88 24.83 23.03
N ASP A 135 -2.31 24.88 21.82
CA ASP A 135 -2.16 23.69 20.96
C ASP A 135 -1.42 22.54 21.67
N GLY A 136 -0.38 22.87 22.44
CA GLY A 136 0.36 21.90 23.25
C GLY A 136 -0.49 21.27 24.34
N GLN A 137 -1.31 22.06 25.05
CA GLN A 137 -2.22 21.55 26.08
C GLN A 137 -3.30 20.62 25.49
N VAL A 138 -3.83 20.95 24.31
CA VAL A 138 -4.79 20.09 23.61
C VAL A 138 -4.14 18.74 23.26
N ILE A 139 -2.93 18.77 22.68
CA ILE A 139 -2.19 17.55 22.34
C ILE A 139 -1.86 16.74 23.59
N ASP A 140 -1.35 17.37 24.64
CA ASP A 140 -0.98 16.70 25.89
C ASP A 140 -2.21 16.09 26.58
N TYR A 141 -3.37 16.75 26.49
CA TYR A 141 -4.65 16.21 26.97
C TYR A 141 -5.06 14.95 26.21
N VAL A 142 -4.99 14.97 24.87
CA VAL A 142 -5.28 13.79 24.04
C VAL A 142 -4.28 12.67 24.34
N VAL A 143 -2.99 12.97 24.41
CA VAL A 143 -1.94 11.99 24.75
C VAL A 143 -2.12 11.40 26.15
N SER A 144 -2.58 12.18 27.14
CA SER A 144 -2.81 11.68 28.49
C SER A 144 -3.90 10.60 28.55
N ARG A 145 -4.88 10.65 27.63
CA ARG A 145 -5.98 9.67 27.54
C ARG A 145 -5.70 8.51 26.59
N TYR A 146 -5.12 8.79 25.44
CA TYR A 146 -4.96 7.83 24.35
C TYR A 146 -3.51 7.32 24.17
N GLY A 147 -2.57 7.91 24.91
CA GLY A 147 -1.14 7.58 24.86
C GLY A 147 -0.39 8.30 23.73
N GLU A 148 0.94 8.20 23.75
CA GLU A 148 1.82 8.81 22.72
C GLU A 148 1.61 8.22 21.32
N PHE A 149 1.01 7.04 21.20
CA PHE A 149 0.71 6.41 19.90
C PHE A 149 -0.35 7.17 19.09
N VAL A 150 -1.07 8.11 19.70
CA VAL A 150 -2.00 9.00 18.99
C VAL A 150 -1.26 10.04 18.16
N LEU A 151 -0.01 10.37 18.47
CA LEU A 151 0.76 11.30 17.66
C LEU A 151 1.18 10.62 16.36
N LEU A 152 0.92 11.29 15.23
CA LEU A 152 1.36 10.83 13.92
C LEU A 152 2.89 10.87 13.83
N ASN A 153 3.49 11.91 14.42
CA ASN A 153 4.93 12.05 14.58
C ASN A 153 5.31 11.89 16.06
N PRO A 154 5.86 10.74 16.48
CA PRO A 154 6.24 10.53 17.86
C PRO A 154 7.39 11.46 18.26
N ARG A 155 7.40 11.86 19.54
CA ARG A 155 8.46 12.72 20.07
C ARG A 155 9.80 11.99 20.03
N VAL A 156 10.84 12.67 19.55
CA VAL A 156 12.20 12.13 19.56
C VAL A 156 12.68 11.94 21.00
N SER A 157 12.89 10.69 21.39
CA SER A 157 13.41 10.32 22.70
C SER A 157 14.90 10.01 22.65
N ALA A 158 15.59 10.08 23.79
CA ALA A 158 16.98 9.64 23.90
C ALA A 158 17.17 8.18 23.44
N ARG A 159 16.19 7.31 23.72
CA ARG A 159 16.20 5.92 23.25
C ARG A 159 16.15 5.85 21.72
N THR A 160 15.31 6.66 21.07
CA THR A 160 15.25 6.76 19.61
C THR A 160 16.64 7.13 19.07
N ILE A 161 17.27 8.17 19.62
CA ILE A 161 18.61 8.61 19.19
C ILE A 161 19.65 7.49 19.35
N ILE A 162 19.67 6.79 20.49
CA ILE A 162 20.61 5.69 20.73
C ILE A 162 20.41 4.55 19.72
N LEU A 163 19.16 4.18 19.44
CA LEU A 163 18.84 3.13 18.47
C LEU A 163 19.35 3.48 17.07
N TRP A 164 19.22 4.74 16.66
CA TRP A 164 19.72 5.22 15.36
C TRP A 164 21.24 5.48 15.36
N ALA A 165 21.84 5.80 16.50
CA ALA A 165 23.29 5.96 16.63
C ALA A 165 24.03 4.62 16.55
N LEU A 166 23.41 3.52 16.96
CA LEU A 166 24.02 2.18 16.96
C LEU A 166 24.52 1.72 15.58
N PRO A 167 23.72 1.75 14.48
CA PRO A 167 24.22 1.34 13.16
C PRO A 167 25.36 2.24 12.66
N ILE A 168 25.28 3.55 12.90
CA ILE A 168 26.34 4.50 12.54
C ILE A 168 27.62 4.20 13.34
N GLY A 169 27.48 4.01 14.66
CA GLY A 169 28.59 3.68 15.55
C GLY A 169 29.25 2.35 15.17
N ALA A 170 28.47 1.31 14.89
CA ALA A 170 28.98 0.03 14.44
C ALA A 170 29.75 0.14 13.12
N LEU A 171 29.24 0.93 12.17
CA LEU A 171 29.92 1.21 10.90
C LEU A 171 31.26 1.91 11.13
N VAL A 172 31.29 2.97 11.96
CA VAL A 172 32.52 3.70 12.29
C VAL A 172 33.53 2.79 12.96
N ILE A 173 33.11 1.98 13.94
CA ILE A 173 33.97 0.99 14.61
C ILE A 173 34.55 0.00 13.59
N GLY A 174 33.73 -0.52 12.67
CA GLY A 174 34.17 -1.44 11.63
C GLY A 174 35.20 -0.81 10.68
N ILE A 175 34.99 0.44 10.25
CA ILE A 175 35.93 1.19 9.40
C ILE A 175 37.26 1.42 10.13
N VAL A 176 37.20 1.86 11.39
CA VAL A 176 38.39 2.09 12.21
C VAL A 176 39.16 0.77 12.42
N ALA A 177 38.46 -0.31 12.76
CA ALA A 177 39.06 -1.63 12.93
C ALA A 177 39.74 -2.12 11.64
N LEU A 178 39.07 -1.94 10.49
CA LEU A 178 39.65 -2.28 9.18
C LEU A 178 40.88 -1.43 8.86
N PHE A 179 40.83 -0.12 9.09
CA PHE A 179 41.93 0.80 8.85
C PHE A 179 43.15 0.45 9.70
N VAL A 180 42.93 0.23 11.01
CA VAL A 180 43.98 -0.21 11.93
C VAL A 180 44.57 -1.54 11.46
N PHE A 181 43.72 -2.52 11.15
CA PHE A 181 44.15 -3.84 10.70
C PHE A 181 45.00 -3.78 9.42
N ILE A 182 44.62 -2.97 8.43
CA ILE A 182 45.42 -2.77 7.20
C ILE A 182 46.78 -2.13 7.53
N ARG A 183 46.80 -1.12 8.42
CA ARG A 183 48.01 -0.37 8.78
C ARG A 183 48.98 -1.15 9.67
N THR A 184 48.47 -2.08 10.49
CA THR A 184 49.29 -2.93 11.36
C THR A 184 49.77 -4.20 10.67
N ARG A 185 49.40 -4.47 9.40
CA ARG A 185 49.99 -5.58 8.66
C ARG A 185 51.48 -5.29 8.45
N PRO A 186 52.40 -6.08 9.02
CA PRO A 186 53.80 -5.98 8.63
C PRO A 186 53.87 -6.26 7.13
N ASN A 187 54.71 -5.51 6.43
CA ASN A 187 54.97 -5.74 5.02
C ASN A 187 55.74 -7.07 4.87
N THR A 188 55.05 -8.20 5.03
CA THR A 188 55.57 -9.54 4.70
C THR A 188 55.58 -9.73 3.18
N ARG A 189 56.02 -8.70 2.47
CA ARG A 189 56.53 -8.75 1.10
C ARG A 189 57.86 -8.01 1.03
N SER A 190 58.75 -8.33 1.96
CA SER A 190 60.12 -8.61 1.54
C SER A 190 60.11 -10.01 0.94
N ILE A 191 59.64 -10.14 -0.32
CA ILE A 191 60.12 -11.25 -1.14
C ILE A 191 61.63 -11.06 -1.12
N ALA A 192 62.37 -12.00 -0.54
CA ALA A 192 63.82 -11.96 -0.55
C ALA A 192 64.27 -11.51 -1.95
N ALA A 193 65.03 -10.42 -2.02
CA ALA A 193 65.37 -9.79 -3.30
C ALA A 193 65.86 -10.87 -4.26
N LEU A 194 65.19 -11.04 -5.41
CA LEU A 194 65.44 -12.17 -6.32
C LEU A 194 66.94 -12.26 -6.61
N THR A 195 67.49 -13.46 -6.51
CA THR A 195 68.87 -13.69 -6.91
C THR A 195 69.01 -13.44 -8.40
N ASP A 196 70.19 -13.03 -8.86
CA ASP A 196 70.37 -12.67 -10.28
C ASP A 196 70.16 -13.88 -11.21
N ALA A 197 70.34 -15.10 -10.69
CA ALA A 197 70.01 -16.34 -11.38
C ALA A 197 68.49 -16.51 -11.63
N GLU A 198 67.65 -16.17 -10.64
CA GLU A 198 66.20 -16.23 -10.76
C GLU A 198 65.67 -15.15 -11.70
N LYS A 199 66.23 -13.94 -11.66
CA LYS A 199 65.89 -12.86 -12.60
C LYS A 199 66.17 -13.26 -14.05
N LYS A 200 67.34 -13.85 -14.30
CA LYS A 200 67.74 -14.28 -15.65
C LYS A 200 66.81 -15.37 -16.22
N ARG A 201 66.35 -16.30 -15.37
CA ARG A 201 65.38 -17.34 -15.72
C ARG A 201 64.02 -16.74 -16.11
N ILE A 202 63.57 -15.70 -15.40
CA ILE A 202 62.31 -15.01 -15.71
C ILE A 202 62.42 -14.26 -17.04
N ASP A 203 63.52 -13.54 -17.27
CA ASP A 203 63.74 -12.81 -18.53
C ASP A 203 63.80 -13.73 -19.75
N GLU A 204 64.34 -14.94 -19.59
CA GLU A 204 64.35 -15.96 -20.65
C GLU A 204 62.95 -16.47 -20.98
N LEU A 205 62.09 -16.65 -19.96
CA LEU A 205 60.70 -17.06 -20.14
C LEU A 205 59.81 -15.97 -20.74
N LEU A 206 60.10 -14.69 -20.51
CA LEU A 206 59.35 -13.55 -21.07
C LEU A 206 59.70 -13.24 -22.53
N LYS A 207 60.88 -13.67 -23.01
CA LYS A 207 61.32 -13.46 -24.39
C LYS A 207 60.88 -14.54 -25.38
N ARG A 208 60.23 -15.60 -24.88
CA ARG A 208 59.63 -16.67 -25.69
C ARG A 208 58.19 -16.30 -26.06
#